data_AF-A0AB35N4Z2-F1
#
_entry.id   AF-A0AB35N4Z2-F1
#
_cell.length_a   1.000
_cell.length_b   1.000
_cell.length_c   1.000
_cell.angle_alpha   90.00
_cell.angle_beta   90.00
_cell.angle_gamma   90.00
#
_symmetry.space_group_name_H-M   'P 1'
#
loop_
_entity.id
_entity.type
_entity.pdbx_description
1 polymer ?
#
loop_
_entity_poly.entity_id
_entity_poly.type
_entity_poly.pdbx_seq_one_letter_code
_entity_poly.pdbx_strand_id
1 'polypeptide(L)'
;MSKPLGEMETIKDALREFERSLKAIERDSKEALALAIFINGCFDSKSFSSNKYNALTNYPQAKQTAEKLSNLCSNNMASFHKAIQSAHTILLTSDIIDPNFILSS
;
A
#
# COMPACT_ATOMS: atom_id res chain seq x y z
N MET A 1 15.86 20.91 15.63
CA MET A 1 14.43 20.66 15.38
C MET A 1 14.25 20.60 13.87
N SER A 2 14.00 19.41 13.31
CA SER A 2 13.76 19.27 11.87
C SER A 2 12.39 19.86 11.54
N LYS A 3 12.31 20.68 10.50
CA LYS A 3 11.02 21.21 10.00
C LYS A 3 10.11 20.03 9.63
N PRO A 4 8.79 20.12 9.86
CA PRO A 4 7.86 19.14 9.33
C PRO A 4 8.04 19.06 7.82
N LEU A 5 8.17 17.84 7.30
CA LEU A 5 8.23 17.58 5.87
C LEU A 5 6.98 18.16 5.20
N GLY A 6 7.14 18.70 3.99
CA GLY A 6 5.98 19.08 3.17
C GLY A 6 5.16 17.84 2.83
N GLU A 7 3.84 18.01 2.58
CA GLU A 7 2.91 16.91 2.24
C GLU A 7 3.49 15.95 1.18
N MET A 8 4.10 16.52 0.13
CA MET A 8 4.68 15.76 -0.97
C MET A 8 5.90 14.93 -0.56
N GLU A 9 6.72 15.43 0.37
CA GLU A 9 7.86 14.69 0.91
C GLU A 9 7.38 13.53 1.78
N THR A 10 6.36 13.74 2.60
CA THR A 10 5.74 12.67 3.40
C THR A 10 5.18 11.54 2.53
N ILE A 11 4.51 11.88 1.42
CA ILE A 11 4.02 10.88 0.46
C ILE A 11 5.18 10.11 -0.17
N LYS A 12 6.23 10.81 -0.63
CA LYS A 12 7.40 10.18 -1.26
C LYS A 12 8.14 9.25 -0.30
N ASP A 13 8.30 9.64 0.95
CA ASP A 13 8.96 8.80 1.96
C ASP A 13 8.12 7.56 2.28
N ALA A 14 6.80 7.70 2.43
CA ALA A 14 5.89 6.57 2.61
C ALA A 14 5.96 5.58 1.44
N LEU A 15 5.97 6.07 0.20
CA LEU A 15 6.10 5.24 -1.01
C LEU A 15 7.45 4.54 -1.09
N ARG A 16 8.54 5.22 -0.73
CA ARG A 16 9.88 4.61 -0.68
C ARG A 16 9.95 3.49 0.35
N GLU A 17 9.36 3.68 1.52
CA GLU A 17 9.28 2.63 2.54
C GLU A 17 8.39 1.47 2.10
N PHE A 18 7.27 1.77 1.45
CA PHE A 18 6.38 0.76 0.85
C PHE A 18 7.14 -0.11 -0.17
N GLU A 19 7.80 0.50 -1.16
CA GLU A 19 8.58 -0.24 -2.17
C GLU A 19 9.70 -1.08 -1.54
N ARG A 20 10.38 -0.54 -0.51
CA ARG A 20 11.42 -1.29 0.20
C ARG A 20 10.84 -2.52 0.90
N SER A 21 9.70 -2.36 1.58
CA SER A 21 9.02 -3.45 2.29
C SER A 21 8.46 -4.49 1.32
N LEU A 22 7.97 -4.05 0.16
CA LEU A 22 7.44 -4.90 -0.91
C LEU A 22 8.44 -5.97 -1.35
N LYS A 23 9.73 -5.64 -1.43
CA LYS A 23 10.80 -6.56 -1.83
C LYS A 23 11.01 -7.74 -0.88
N ALA A 24 10.50 -7.66 0.35
CA ALA A 24 10.58 -8.74 1.32
C ALA A 24 9.43 -9.74 1.21
N ILE A 25 8.40 -9.44 0.42
CA ILE A 25 7.26 -10.33 0.20
C ILE A 25 7.63 -11.33 -0.89
N GLU A 26 7.44 -12.62 -0.60
CA GLU A 26 7.64 -13.68 -1.58
C GLU A 26 6.62 -13.55 -2.73
N ARG A 27 7.11 -13.72 -3.96
CA ARG A 27 6.29 -13.67 -5.18
C ARG A 27 5.15 -14.70 -5.13
N ASP A 28 3.96 -14.27 -5.57
CA ASP A 28 2.75 -15.09 -5.68
C ASP A 28 2.32 -15.75 -4.35
N SER A 29 2.87 -15.28 -3.23
CA SER A 29 2.52 -15.75 -1.89
C SER A 29 1.16 -15.22 -1.44
N LYS A 30 0.59 -15.85 -0.41
CA LYS A 30 -0.65 -15.35 0.21
C LYS A 30 -0.50 -13.92 0.76
N GLU A 31 0.70 -13.53 1.16
CA GLU A 31 1.04 -12.17 1.58
C GLU A 31 0.91 -11.19 0.42
N ALA A 32 1.48 -11.53 -0.75
CA ALA A 32 1.37 -10.72 -1.96
C ALA A 32 -0.10 -10.55 -2.39
N LEU A 33 -0.87 -11.64 -2.41
CA LEU A 33 -2.29 -11.62 -2.73
C LEU A 33 -3.09 -10.75 -1.74
N ALA A 34 -2.85 -10.91 -0.44
CA ALA A 34 -3.54 -10.14 0.59
C ALA A 34 -3.24 -8.64 0.49
N LEU A 35 -1.98 -8.28 0.25
CA LEU A 35 -1.58 -6.89 0.02
C LEU A 35 -2.27 -6.30 -1.22
N ALA A 36 -2.30 -7.04 -2.33
CA ALA A 36 -2.95 -6.59 -3.56
C ALA A 36 -4.45 -6.34 -3.37
N ILE A 37 -5.16 -7.26 -2.69
CA ILE A 37 -6.58 -7.10 -2.37
C ILE A 37 -6.84 -5.83 -1.53
N PHE A 38 -5.96 -5.54 -0.56
CA PHE A 38 -6.05 -4.35 0.25
C PHE A 38 -5.83 -3.07 -0.57
N ILE A 39 -4.77 -3.00 -1.36
CA ILE A 39 -4.44 -1.82 -2.17
C ILE A 39 -5.52 -1.58 -3.24
N ASN A 40 -5.95 -2.61 -3.96
CA ASN A 40 -7.05 -2.52 -4.93
C ASN A 40 -8.33 -2.02 -4.25
N GLY A 41 -8.66 -2.59 -3.10
CA GLY A 41 -9.80 -2.14 -2.31
C GLY A 41 -9.78 -0.66 -1.98
N CYS A 42 -8.61 -0.13 -1.60
CA CYS A 42 -8.47 1.29 -1.30
C CYS A 42 -8.46 2.17 -2.55
N PHE A 43 -7.92 1.64 -3.65
CA PHE A 43 -7.88 2.32 -4.95
C PHE A 43 -9.29 2.50 -5.52
N ASP A 44 -10.09 1.42 -5.55
CA ASP A 44 -11.46 1.43 -6.10
C ASP A 44 -12.40 2.29 -5.29
N SER A 45 -12.35 2.14 -3.96
CA SER A 45 -13.22 2.90 -3.04
C SER A 45 -12.77 4.34 -2.84
N LYS A 46 -11.55 4.69 -3.29
CA LYS A 46 -10.89 5.98 -3.02
C LYS A 46 -10.86 6.32 -1.52
N SER A 47 -10.80 5.29 -0.67
CA SER A 47 -10.92 5.41 0.78
C SER A 47 -10.15 4.31 1.50
N PHE A 48 -9.87 4.50 2.78
CA PHE A 48 -9.20 3.48 3.58
C PHE A 48 -10.17 2.33 3.91
N SER A 49 -9.82 1.11 3.49
CA SER A 49 -10.63 -0.08 3.73
C SER A 49 -10.26 -0.78 5.05
N SER A 50 -10.83 -0.31 6.17
CA SER A 50 -10.53 -0.83 7.52
C SER A 50 -10.71 -2.35 7.67
N ASN A 51 -11.78 -2.90 7.10
CA ASN A 51 -12.03 -4.35 7.13
C ASN A 51 -10.94 -5.15 6.40
N LYS A 52 -10.52 -4.66 5.22
CA LYS A 52 -9.44 -5.28 4.43
C LYS A 52 -8.10 -5.16 5.17
N TYR A 53 -7.83 -4.01 5.79
CA TYR A 53 -6.63 -3.82 6.60
C TYR A 53 -6.59 -4.76 7.81
N ASN A 54 -7.70 -4.91 8.53
CA ASN A 54 -7.79 -5.80 9.69
C ASN A 54 -7.57 -7.26 9.31
N ALA A 55 -8.03 -7.68 8.12
CA ALA A 55 -7.78 -9.01 7.57
C ALA A 55 -6.29 -9.31 7.35
N LEU A 56 -5.45 -8.28 7.16
CA LEU A 56 -4.00 -8.42 7.07
C LEU A 56 -3.35 -8.92 8.36
N THR A 57 -4.08 -9.03 9.48
CA THR A 57 -3.53 -9.59 10.73
C THR A 57 -3.03 -11.03 10.56
N ASN A 58 -3.55 -11.78 9.58
CA ASN A 58 -3.06 -13.12 9.23
C ASN A 58 -1.89 -13.11 8.24
N TYR A 59 -1.47 -11.93 7.78
CA TYR A 59 -0.47 -11.69 6.74
C TYR A 59 0.53 -10.61 7.22
N PRO A 60 1.46 -10.94 8.14
CA PRO A 60 2.29 -9.94 8.81
C PRO A 60 3.11 -9.06 7.87
N GLN A 61 3.66 -9.61 6.78
CA GLN A 61 4.48 -8.85 5.84
C GLN A 61 3.62 -7.89 5.01
N ALA A 62 2.45 -8.34 4.56
CA ALA A 62 1.47 -7.52 3.89
C ALA A 62 0.97 -6.40 4.81
N LYS A 63 0.69 -6.70 6.08
CA LYS A 63 0.27 -5.70 7.07
C LYS A 63 1.33 -4.64 7.30
N GLN A 64 2.57 -5.05 7.54
CA GLN A 64 3.69 -4.13 7.73
C GLN A 64 3.91 -3.24 6.50
N THR A 65 3.76 -3.81 5.30
CA THR A 65 3.89 -3.07 4.04
C THR A 65 2.73 -2.08 3.86
N ALA A 66 1.50 -2.50 4.11
CA ALA A 66 0.31 -1.65 4.06
C ALA A 66 0.33 -0.51 5.09
N GLU A 67 0.89 -0.74 6.28
CA GLU A 67 1.01 0.26 7.34
C GLU A 67 1.78 1.51 6.89
N LYS A 68 2.77 1.34 6.00
CA LYS A 68 3.57 2.45 5.42
C LYS A 68 2.72 3.51 4.73
N LEU A 69 1.62 3.09 4.12
CA LEU A 69 0.67 3.97 3.45
C LEU A 69 -0.49 4.35 4.38
N SER A 70 -0.93 3.41 5.22
CA SER A 70 -2.09 3.57 6.10
C SER A 70 -1.92 4.72 7.09
N ASN A 71 -0.68 4.98 7.55
CA ASN A 71 -0.38 6.11 8.43
C ASN A 71 -0.69 7.48 7.81
N LEU A 72 -0.78 7.59 6.48
CA LEU A 72 -1.19 8.82 5.80
C LEU A 72 -2.69 9.10 5.97
N CYS A 73 -3.52 8.07 6.15
CA CYS A 73 -4.97 8.19 6.31
C CYS A 73 -5.34 9.05 7.53
N SER A 74 -4.60 8.88 8.64
CA SER A 74 -4.83 9.63 9.88
C SER A 74 -4.47 11.11 9.78
N ASN A 75 -3.57 11.45 8.85
CA ASN A 75 -3.06 12.81 8.69
C ASN A 75 -3.82 13.58 7.59
N ASN A 76 -4.04 12.95 6.43
CA ASN A 76 -4.67 13.57 5.28
C ASN A 76 -5.17 12.51 4.28
N MET A 77 -6.50 12.39 4.14
CA MET A 77 -7.11 11.46 3.19
C MET A 77 -6.74 11.72 1.73
N ALA A 78 -6.49 12.97 1.34
CA ALA A 78 -6.05 13.29 -0.02
C ALA A 78 -4.63 12.77 -0.29
N SER A 79 -3.74 12.90 0.69
CA SER A 79 -2.38 12.35 0.62
C SER A 79 -2.38 10.84 0.60
N PHE A 80 -3.25 10.20 1.41
CA PHE A 80 -3.47 8.76 1.37
C PHE A 80 -3.91 8.29 -0.01
N HIS A 81 -4.91 8.95 -0.62
CA HIS A 81 -5.39 8.59 -1.95
C HIS A 81 -4.29 8.71 -3.02
N LYS A 82 -3.51 9.81 -3.03
CA LYS A 82 -2.36 9.94 -3.94
C LYS A 82 -1.35 8.80 -3.74
N ALA A 83 -1.05 8.45 -2.49
CA ALA A 83 -0.13 7.37 -2.18
C ALA A 83 -0.67 6.00 -2.63
N ILE A 84 -1.97 5.73 -2.45
CA ILE A 84 -2.60 4.48 -2.93
C ILE A 84 -2.57 4.39 -4.45
N GLN A 85 -2.81 5.48 -5.19
CA GLN A 85 -2.69 5.48 -6.66
C GLN A 85 -1.27 5.11 -7.12
N SER A 86 -0.25 5.69 -6.47
CA SER A 86 1.14 5.34 -6.74
C SER A 86 1.47 3.90 -6.33
N ALA A 87 1.00 3.44 -5.17
CA ALA A 87 1.21 2.08 -4.69
C ALA A 87 0.56 1.02 -5.61
N HIS A 88 -0.63 1.31 -6.13
CA HIS A 88 -1.30 0.48 -7.12
C HIS A 88 -0.46 0.36 -8.41
N THR A 89 0.10 1.49 -8.88
CA THR A 89 1.02 1.49 -10.04
C THR A 89 2.28 0.69 -9.75
N ILE A 90 2.87 0.86 -8.56
CA ILE A 90 4.05 0.11 -8.11
C ILE A 90 3.76 -1.40 -8.14
N LEU A 91 2.61 -1.83 -7.59
CA LEU A 91 2.20 -3.24 -7.60
C LEU A 91 2.10 -3.79 -9.02
N LEU A 92 1.47 -3.06 -9.94
CA LEU A 92 1.35 -3.47 -11.36
C LEU A 92 2.70 -3.64 -12.05
N THR A 93 3.70 -2.87 -11.63
CA THR A 93 5.06 -2.93 -12.19
C THR A 93 6.01 -3.80 -11.36
N SER A 94 5.52 -4.38 -10.26
CA SER A 94 6.32 -5.22 -9.37
C SER A 94 6.23 -6.68 -9.78
N ASP A 95 7.31 -7.43 -9.55
CA ASP A 95 7.37 -8.86 -9.86
C ASP A 95 6.74 -9.75 -8.76
N ILE A 96 6.05 -9.16 -7.77
CA ILE A 96 5.57 -9.91 -6.60
C ILE A 96 4.20 -10.58 -6.81
N ILE A 97 3.45 -10.17 -7.83
CA ILE A 97 2.13 -10.72 -8.17
C ILE A 97 1.85 -10.52 -9.65
N ASP A 98 1.16 -11.46 -10.29
CA ASP A 98 0.69 -11.30 -11.67
C ASP A 98 -0.18 -10.03 -11.82
N PRO A 99 0.21 -9.06 -12.69
CA PRO A 99 -0.58 -7.85 -12.92
C PRO A 99 -2.02 -8.13 -13.37
N ASN A 100 -2.28 -9.26 -14.03
CA ASN A 100 -3.64 -9.65 -14.41
C ASN A 100 -4.52 -9.92 -13.20
N PHE A 101 -3.97 -10.39 -12.07
CA PHE A 101 -4.72 -10.52 -10.83
C PHE A 101 -5.11 -9.15 -10.26
N ILE A 102 -4.21 -8.17 -10.35
CA ILE A 102 -4.47 -6.81 -9.89
C ILE A 102 -5.58 -6.16 -10.72
N LEU A 103 -5.54 -6.30 -12.05
CA LEU A 103 -6.48 -5.67 -12.98
C LEU A 103 -7.86 -6.36 -13.07
N SER A 104 -7.98 -7.58 -12.55
CA SER A 104 -9.22 -8.38 -12.61
C SER A 104 -10.05 -8.35 -11.31
N SER A 105 -9.56 -7.63 -10.29
CA SER A 105 -10.18 -7.50 -8.97
C SER A 105 -11.22 -6.39 -8.89
#